data_AF-A0A832SE20-F1
#
_entry.id   AF-A0A832SE20-F1
#
_cell.length_a   1.000
_cell.length_b   1.000
_cell.length_c   1.000
_cell.angle_alpha   90.00
_cell.angle_beta   90.00
_cell.angle_gamma   90.00
#
_symmetry.space_group_name_H-M   'P 1'
#
loop_
_entity.id
_entity.type
_entity.pdbx_description
1 polymer ?
#
loop_
_entity_poly.entity_id
_entity_poly.type
_entity_poly.pdbx_seq_one_letter_code
_entity_poly.pdbx_strand_id
1 'polypeptide(L)'
;MKKSNIIENVLEKAGNKNLINELTNRLSQSEITTFLLALSKEMANKNTPNDILSRYESNRFVKPSGLNPIKVKQVELLMLEMAEASGFSPVLLSPAGLLGSCSVIAKVDQNNVISATRGLELIADSTNMLAIYLASGIKNRTIDNTKSPVHLSATCRVTRGQMFQSTAFVPHFSLFTLVSSGKDRGSYGFEKEAIARHMEFYISYFEEKLGHKFRVSLNIRNGYTDKTGFIERIHLHLRERYPNIDFTVNLEEIDNSYYQGINFKLSVNEVEIVDGGFVDWTQKLLGNKKERLLISGAGVDLQLITGMLDKSI
;
A
#
# COMPACT_ATOMS: atom_id res chain seq x y z
N MET A 1 -5.68 -25.05 12.21
CA MET A 1 -6.26 -26.24 11.56
C MET A 1 -7.17 -25.88 10.36
N LYS A 2 -6.75 -25.10 9.33
CA LYS A 2 -7.81 -24.43 8.51
C LYS A 2 -7.63 -24.11 7.01
N LYS A 3 -6.47 -24.26 6.32
CA LYS A 3 -6.40 -24.01 4.84
C LYS A 3 -6.05 -25.23 3.99
N SER A 4 -5.02 -26.00 4.35
CA SER A 4 -4.61 -27.22 3.61
C SER A 4 -5.77 -28.20 3.41
N ASN A 5 -6.53 -28.44 4.48
CA ASN A 5 -7.66 -29.36 4.47
C ASN A 5 -8.83 -28.93 3.56
N ILE A 6 -8.99 -27.64 3.27
CA ILE A 6 -10.11 -27.17 2.42
C ILE A 6 -9.80 -27.42 0.95
N ILE A 7 -8.59 -27.08 0.51
CA ILE A 7 -8.20 -27.26 -0.89
C ILE A 7 -8.06 -28.74 -1.25
N GLU A 8 -7.53 -29.57 -0.32
CA GLU A 8 -7.46 -31.02 -0.50
C GLU A 8 -8.85 -31.63 -0.75
N ASN A 9 -9.86 -31.26 0.04
CA ASN A 9 -11.24 -31.70 -0.15
C ASN A 9 -11.84 -31.25 -1.49
N VAL A 10 -11.51 -30.05 -1.97
CA VAL A 10 -11.98 -29.54 -3.28
C VAL A 10 -11.35 -30.36 -4.41
N LEU A 11 -10.05 -30.64 -4.33
CA LEU A 11 -9.33 -31.40 -5.34
C LEU A 11 -9.76 -32.87 -5.38
N GLU A 12 -10.11 -33.44 -4.23
CA GLU A 12 -10.75 -34.76 -4.14
C GLU A 12 -12.10 -34.80 -4.85
N LYS A 13 -12.98 -33.82 -4.59
CA LYS A 13 -14.28 -33.71 -5.28
C LYS A 13 -14.13 -33.48 -6.79
N ALA A 14 -13.07 -32.79 -7.21
CA ALA A 14 -12.74 -32.60 -8.61
C ALA A 14 -12.17 -33.87 -9.27
N GLY A 15 -11.88 -34.93 -8.51
CA GLY A 15 -11.32 -36.18 -9.01
C GLY A 15 -9.84 -36.11 -9.38
N ASN A 16 -9.13 -35.03 -9.05
CA ASN A 16 -7.71 -34.86 -9.35
C ASN A 16 -6.99 -34.06 -8.24
N LYS A 17 -6.29 -34.78 -7.36
CA LYS A 17 -5.49 -34.22 -6.25
C LYS A 17 -4.32 -33.34 -6.72
N ASN A 18 -3.86 -33.52 -7.96
CA ASN A 18 -2.70 -32.81 -8.52
C ASN A 18 -3.10 -31.67 -9.47
N LEU A 19 -4.39 -31.36 -9.59
CA LEU A 19 -4.92 -30.44 -10.60
C LEU A 19 -4.21 -29.08 -10.62
N ILE A 20 -3.96 -28.47 -9.45
CA ILE A 20 -3.28 -27.17 -9.38
C ILE A 20 -1.89 -27.26 -10.03
N ASN A 21 -1.10 -28.26 -9.63
CA ASN A 21 0.27 -28.45 -10.12
C ASN A 21 0.28 -28.77 -11.62
N GLU A 22 -0.68 -29.55 -12.12
CA GLU A 22 -0.82 -29.81 -13.55
C GLU A 22 -1.14 -28.55 -14.34
N LEU A 23 -2.09 -27.73 -13.86
CA LEU A 23 -2.44 -26.47 -14.51
C LEU A 23 -1.25 -25.49 -14.50
N THR A 24 -0.53 -25.35 -13.39
CA THR A 24 0.57 -24.38 -13.29
C THR A 24 1.83 -24.78 -14.04
N ASN A 25 2.09 -26.08 -14.24
CA ASN A 25 3.30 -26.55 -14.94
C ASN A 25 3.09 -26.88 -16.41
N ARG A 26 1.85 -27.22 -16.82
CA ARG A 26 1.56 -27.64 -18.21
C ARG A 26 0.98 -26.53 -19.06
N LEU A 27 0.35 -25.53 -18.45
CA LEU A 27 -0.26 -24.42 -19.17
C LEU A 27 0.56 -23.14 -19.02
N SER A 28 0.63 -22.37 -20.10
CA SER A 28 1.13 -21.00 -20.07
C SER A 28 0.14 -20.05 -19.36
N GLN A 29 0.62 -18.86 -19.00
CA GLN A 29 -0.21 -17.84 -18.33
C GLN A 29 -1.44 -17.41 -19.16
N SER A 30 -1.33 -17.37 -20.49
CA SER A 30 -2.44 -17.06 -21.39
C SER A 30 -3.47 -18.18 -21.45
N GLU A 31 -3.03 -19.45 -21.42
CA GLU A 31 -3.92 -20.62 -21.36
C GLU A 31 -4.65 -20.70 -20.02
N ILE A 32 -3.94 -20.48 -18.90
CA ILE A 32 -4.58 -20.38 -17.57
C ILE A 32 -5.63 -19.27 -17.56
N THR A 33 -5.31 -18.10 -18.15
CA THR A 33 -6.28 -17.01 -18.28
C THR A 33 -7.52 -17.44 -19.06
N THR A 34 -7.33 -18.15 -20.18
CA THR A 34 -8.42 -18.64 -21.02
C THR A 34 -9.29 -19.65 -20.27
N PHE A 35 -8.67 -20.57 -19.53
CA PHE A 35 -9.36 -21.52 -18.65
C PHE A 35 -10.19 -20.81 -17.57
N LEU A 36 -9.60 -19.85 -16.84
CA LEU A 36 -10.30 -19.11 -15.80
C LEU A 36 -11.47 -18.28 -16.34
N LEU A 37 -11.35 -17.72 -17.55
CA LEU A 37 -12.45 -17.01 -18.22
C LEU A 37 -13.59 -17.95 -18.61
N ALA A 38 -13.28 -19.13 -19.18
CA ALA A 38 -14.28 -20.14 -19.49
C ALA A 38 -15.00 -20.65 -18.23
N LEU A 39 -14.23 -20.96 -17.17
CA LEU A 39 -14.79 -21.36 -15.87
C LEU A 39 -15.69 -20.28 -15.27
N SER A 40 -15.25 -19.01 -15.31
CA SER A 40 -16.04 -17.89 -14.81
C SER A 40 -17.34 -17.71 -15.60
N LYS A 41 -17.33 -17.93 -16.92
CA LYS A 41 -18.52 -17.89 -17.77
C LYS A 41 -19.52 -18.99 -17.39
N GLU A 42 -19.06 -20.22 -17.19
CA GLU A 42 -19.92 -21.33 -16.75
C GLU A 42 -20.52 -21.05 -15.36
N MET A 43 -19.73 -20.51 -14.43
CA MET A 43 -20.22 -20.12 -13.10
C MET A 43 -21.23 -18.97 -13.17
N ALA A 44 -21.03 -18.01 -14.07
CA ALA A 44 -21.94 -16.88 -14.27
C ALA A 44 -23.29 -17.33 -14.84
N ASN A 45 -23.27 -18.20 -15.87
CA ASN A 45 -24.47 -18.71 -16.55
C ASN A 45 -25.39 -19.54 -15.64
N LYS A 46 -24.85 -20.12 -14.56
CA LYS A 46 -25.64 -20.87 -13.57
C LYS A 46 -26.38 -19.98 -12.58
N ASN A 47 -26.14 -18.68 -12.58
CA ASN A 47 -26.75 -17.77 -11.61
C ASN A 47 -28.06 -17.20 -12.14
N THR A 48 -29.05 -17.16 -11.27
CA THR A 48 -30.27 -16.38 -11.46
C THR A 48 -30.11 -14.97 -10.85
N PRO A 49 -30.97 -14.00 -11.21
CA PRO A 49 -31.00 -12.70 -10.54
C PRO A 49 -31.16 -12.79 -9.01
N ASN A 50 -31.94 -13.76 -8.52
CA ASN A 50 -32.10 -13.99 -7.08
C ASN A 50 -30.82 -14.49 -6.41
N ASP A 51 -30.02 -15.32 -7.10
CA ASP A 51 -28.71 -15.75 -6.60
C ASP A 51 -27.76 -14.57 -6.47
N ILE A 52 -27.80 -13.62 -7.41
CA ILE A 52 -26.99 -12.41 -7.36
C ILE A 52 -27.36 -11.56 -6.13
N LEU A 53 -28.65 -11.35 -5.88
CA LEU A 53 -29.12 -10.60 -4.70
C LEU A 53 -28.69 -11.30 -3.40
N SER A 54 -28.90 -12.60 -3.30
CA SER A 54 -28.51 -13.40 -2.13
C SER A 54 -26.99 -13.34 -1.88
N ARG A 55 -26.19 -13.40 -2.94
CA ARG A 55 -24.72 -13.28 -2.83
C ARG A 55 -24.29 -11.87 -2.44
N TYR A 56 -24.95 -10.84 -2.97
CA TYR A 56 -24.71 -9.46 -2.57
C TYR A 56 -24.90 -9.29 -1.06
N GLU A 57 -25.94 -9.89 -0.46
CA GLU A 57 -26.19 -9.84 0.98
C GLU A 57 -25.02 -10.36 1.81
N SER A 58 -24.48 -11.51 1.43
CA SER A 58 -23.38 -12.18 2.14
C SER A 58 -21.97 -11.64 1.84
N ASN A 59 -21.79 -10.84 0.78
CA ASN A 59 -20.46 -10.43 0.30
C ASN A 59 -20.07 -9.03 0.81
N ARG A 60 -19.11 -8.98 1.73
CA ARG A 60 -18.61 -7.73 2.31
C ARG A 60 -17.87 -6.81 1.33
N PHE A 61 -17.29 -7.33 0.25
CA PHE A 61 -16.45 -6.54 -0.67
C PHE A 61 -17.24 -5.67 -1.64
N VAL A 62 -18.55 -5.90 -1.74
CA VAL A 62 -19.43 -5.21 -2.70
C VAL A 62 -20.43 -4.28 -2.01
N LYS A 63 -20.33 -4.13 -0.68
CA LYS A 63 -21.21 -3.24 0.07
C LYS A 63 -20.78 -1.79 -0.11
N PRO A 64 -21.71 -0.83 -0.18
CA PRO A 64 -21.32 0.58 -0.16
C PRO A 64 -20.60 0.90 1.16
N SER A 65 -19.64 1.83 1.11
CA SER A 65 -19.14 2.46 2.33
C SER A 65 -20.26 3.28 2.97
N GLY A 66 -20.31 3.30 4.31
CA GLY A 66 -21.24 4.15 5.06
C GLY A 66 -20.86 5.64 5.06
N LEU A 67 -19.70 6.01 4.50
CA LEU A 67 -19.22 7.38 4.45
C LEU A 67 -19.90 8.20 3.36
N ASN A 68 -20.01 9.52 3.59
CA ASN A 68 -20.48 10.45 2.57
C ASN A 68 -19.45 10.55 1.43
N PRO A 69 -19.81 10.18 0.18
CA PRO A 69 -18.86 10.16 -0.93
C PRO A 69 -18.32 11.55 -1.29
N ILE A 70 -19.09 12.62 -1.06
CA ILE A 70 -18.65 14.00 -1.32
C ILE A 70 -17.53 14.36 -0.34
N LYS A 71 -17.70 14.06 0.95
CA LYS A 71 -16.67 14.33 1.98
C LYS A 71 -15.38 13.56 1.70
N VAL A 72 -15.49 12.27 1.33
CA VAL A 72 -14.31 11.46 0.94
C VAL A 72 -13.55 12.14 -0.21
N LYS A 73 -14.27 12.58 -1.25
CA LYS A 73 -13.67 13.25 -2.42
C LYS A 73 -13.03 14.59 -2.09
N GLN A 74 -13.64 15.37 -1.20
CA GLN A 74 -13.07 16.65 -0.74
C GLN A 74 -11.75 16.45 0.01
N VAL A 75 -11.66 15.43 0.86
CA VAL A 75 -10.43 15.09 1.58
C VAL A 75 -9.36 14.59 0.62
N GLU A 76 -9.72 13.69 -0.30
CA GLU A 76 -8.81 13.21 -1.35
C GLU A 76 -8.22 14.38 -2.15
N LEU A 77 -9.08 15.30 -2.60
CA LEU A 77 -8.66 16.48 -3.35
C LEU A 77 -7.75 17.40 -2.53
N LEU A 78 -8.14 17.72 -1.29
CA LEU A 78 -7.33 18.56 -0.39
C LEU A 78 -5.92 17.98 -0.21
N MET A 79 -5.81 16.68 0.07
CA MET A 79 -4.51 16.03 0.26
C MET A 79 -3.67 16.04 -1.02
N LEU A 80 -4.29 15.84 -2.20
CA LEU A 80 -3.60 15.91 -3.50
C LEU A 80 -3.10 17.32 -3.82
N GLU A 81 -3.93 18.35 -3.61
CA GLU A 81 -3.56 19.76 -3.83
C GLU A 81 -2.38 20.16 -2.93
N MET A 82 -2.43 19.79 -1.65
CA MET A 82 -1.32 20.05 -0.72
C MET A 82 -0.04 19.28 -1.10
N ALA A 83 -0.18 18.06 -1.62
CA ALA A 83 0.95 17.25 -2.06
C ALA A 83 1.61 17.85 -3.30
N GLU A 84 0.81 18.27 -4.28
CA GLU A 84 1.28 18.94 -5.50
C GLU A 84 2.01 20.24 -5.16
N ALA A 85 1.43 21.07 -4.28
CA ALA A 85 2.08 22.28 -3.78
C ALA A 85 3.42 22.00 -3.05
N SER A 86 3.54 20.81 -2.44
CA SER A 86 4.77 20.32 -1.78
C SER A 86 5.73 19.59 -2.74
N GLY A 87 5.44 19.61 -4.05
CA GLY A 87 6.28 19.02 -5.09
C GLY A 87 6.13 17.51 -5.27
N PHE A 88 5.01 16.91 -4.83
CA PHE A 88 4.64 15.54 -5.17
C PHE A 88 3.64 15.53 -6.32
N SER A 89 4.08 15.10 -7.51
CA SER A 89 3.20 15.07 -8.68
C SER A 89 2.09 14.02 -8.53
N PRO A 90 0.81 14.40 -8.67
CA PRO A 90 -0.30 13.46 -8.54
C PRO A 90 -0.38 12.52 -9.75
N VAL A 91 -0.65 11.24 -9.48
CA VAL A 91 -0.86 10.21 -10.50
C VAL A 91 -2.21 9.54 -10.28
N LEU A 92 -3.04 9.55 -11.33
CA LEU A 92 -4.30 8.82 -11.34
C LEU A 92 -4.04 7.35 -11.72
N LEU A 93 -4.14 6.46 -10.74
CA LEU A 93 -3.90 5.03 -10.93
C LEU A 93 -5.12 4.32 -11.54
N SER A 94 -4.85 3.24 -12.27
CA SER A 94 -5.84 2.20 -12.60
C SER A 94 -6.45 1.66 -11.30
N PRO A 95 -7.71 1.17 -11.28
CA PRO A 95 -8.26 0.44 -10.13
C PRO A 95 -7.77 -1.01 -10.02
N ALA A 96 -7.04 -1.50 -11.03
CA ALA A 96 -6.51 -2.85 -11.11
C ALA A 96 -4.98 -2.86 -10.97
N GLY A 97 -4.47 -3.84 -10.22
CA GLY A 97 -3.06 -4.21 -10.15
C GLY A 97 -2.78 -5.49 -10.92
N LEU A 98 -1.48 -5.79 -11.13
CA LEU A 98 -1.05 -7.07 -11.66
C LEU A 98 -1.12 -8.13 -10.58
N LEU A 99 -1.55 -9.35 -10.93
CA LEU A 99 -1.56 -10.49 -10.00
C LEU A 99 -0.15 -10.68 -9.41
N GLY A 100 -0.08 -10.66 -8.08
CA GLY A 100 1.18 -10.80 -7.36
C GLY A 100 1.93 -9.48 -7.13
N SER A 101 1.35 -8.33 -7.49
CA SER A 101 1.97 -7.04 -7.25
C SER A 101 2.16 -6.72 -5.77
N CYS A 102 1.32 -7.26 -4.89
CA CYS A 102 1.50 -7.13 -3.45
C CYS A 102 2.36 -8.27 -2.85
N SER A 103 2.35 -9.47 -3.46
CA SER A 103 3.03 -10.63 -2.89
C SER A 103 4.49 -10.75 -3.32
N VAL A 104 4.83 -10.42 -4.56
CA VAL A 104 6.19 -10.56 -5.11
C VAL A 104 7.13 -9.48 -4.58
N ILE A 105 6.70 -8.22 -4.55
CA ILE A 105 7.55 -7.09 -4.12
C ILE A 105 7.34 -6.72 -2.65
N ALA A 106 6.09 -6.75 -2.18
CA ALA A 106 5.71 -6.30 -0.85
C ALA A 106 5.47 -7.45 0.15
N LYS A 107 5.67 -8.72 -0.25
CA LYS A 107 5.58 -9.92 0.62
C LYS A 107 4.24 -10.07 1.37
N VAL A 108 3.18 -9.46 0.87
CA VAL A 108 1.83 -9.66 1.39
C VAL A 108 1.32 -11.02 0.90
N ASP A 109 0.80 -11.86 1.80
CA ASP A 109 0.17 -13.13 1.39
C ASP A 109 -0.93 -12.86 0.36
N GLN A 110 -0.90 -13.57 -0.77
CA GLN A 110 -1.84 -13.37 -1.87
C GLN A 110 -3.31 -13.55 -1.43
N ASN A 111 -3.58 -14.32 -0.38
CA ASN A 111 -4.92 -14.49 0.18
C ASN A 111 -5.47 -13.23 0.86
N ASN A 112 -4.63 -12.24 1.15
CA ASN A 112 -5.03 -10.94 1.67
C ASN A 112 -5.36 -9.94 0.55
N VAL A 113 -5.27 -10.35 -0.71
CA VAL A 113 -5.57 -9.55 -1.90
C VAL A 113 -6.67 -10.24 -2.71
N ILE A 114 -7.55 -9.47 -3.33
CA ILE A 114 -8.62 -10.03 -4.16
C ILE A 114 -8.09 -10.23 -5.58
N SER A 115 -7.65 -11.45 -5.87
CA SER A 115 -7.25 -11.85 -7.22
C SER A 115 -8.43 -11.85 -8.19
N ALA A 116 -8.17 -11.44 -9.43
CA ALA A 116 -9.12 -11.43 -10.53
C ALA A 116 -8.60 -12.28 -11.70
N THR A 117 -9.39 -12.39 -12.77
CA THR A 117 -8.96 -13.06 -14.00
C THR A 117 -8.00 -12.17 -14.80
N ARG A 118 -7.47 -12.69 -15.93
CA ARG A 118 -6.52 -11.97 -16.81
C ARG A 118 -5.20 -11.56 -16.14
N GLY A 119 -4.80 -12.28 -15.09
CA GLY A 119 -3.57 -11.98 -14.35
C GLY A 119 -3.63 -10.64 -13.62
N LEU A 120 -4.83 -10.23 -13.18
CA LEU A 120 -5.06 -9.00 -12.45
C LEU A 120 -5.46 -9.27 -11.00
N GLU A 121 -5.42 -8.23 -10.19
CA GLU A 121 -5.98 -8.18 -8.84
C GLU A 121 -6.60 -6.80 -8.58
N LEU A 122 -7.54 -6.72 -7.64
CA LEU A 122 -7.96 -5.42 -7.12
C LEU A 122 -6.81 -4.82 -6.31
N ILE A 123 -6.55 -3.52 -6.49
CA ILE A 123 -5.46 -2.86 -5.76
C ILE A 123 -5.72 -2.94 -4.25
N ALA A 124 -4.74 -3.46 -3.51
CA ALA A 124 -4.77 -3.52 -2.04
C ALA A 124 -3.89 -2.46 -1.36
N ASP A 125 -3.00 -1.83 -2.13
CA ASP A 125 -2.06 -0.79 -1.74
C ASP A 125 -1.72 0.04 -3.00
N SER A 126 -1.75 1.37 -2.95
CA SER A 126 -1.39 2.20 -4.12
C SER A 126 0.10 2.54 -4.18
N THR A 127 0.87 2.37 -3.09
CA THR A 127 2.31 2.67 -3.08
C THR A 127 3.09 1.70 -3.97
N ASN A 128 2.71 0.42 -4.01
CA ASN A 128 3.36 -0.58 -4.87
C ASN A 128 3.07 -0.33 -6.35
N MET A 129 1.88 0.19 -6.67
CA MET A 129 1.51 0.58 -8.03
C MET A 129 2.33 1.77 -8.51
N LEU A 130 2.50 2.79 -7.65
CA LEU A 130 3.41 3.90 -7.92
C LEU A 130 4.86 3.44 -8.08
N ALA A 131 5.31 2.46 -7.29
CA ALA A 131 6.66 1.90 -7.42
C ALA A 131 6.87 1.18 -8.76
N ILE A 132 5.88 0.39 -9.23
CA ILE A 132 5.91 -0.25 -10.54
C ILE A 132 5.87 0.78 -11.67
N TYR A 133 5.01 1.80 -11.54
CA TYR A 133 4.94 2.91 -12.49
C TYR A 133 6.29 3.62 -12.62
N LEU A 134 6.92 3.98 -11.49
CA LEU A 134 8.25 4.57 -11.43
C LEU A 134 9.30 3.67 -12.07
N ALA A 135 9.35 2.39 -11.70
CA ALA A 135 10.32 1.45 -12.24
C ALA A 135 10.15 1.29 -13.77
N SER A 136 8.92 1.20 -14.26
CA SER A 136 8.65 1.16 -15.70
C SER A 136 9.12 2.43 -16.40
N GLY A 137 8.83 3.61 -15.83
CA GLY A 137 9.26 4.88 -16.40
C GLY A 137 10.77 5.06 -16.41
N ILE A 138 11.46 4.65 -15.34
CA ILE A 138 12.93 4.67 -15.26
C ILE A 138 13.54 3.72 -16.29
N LYS A 139 13.04 2.48 -16.37
CA LYS A 139 13.50 1.47 -17.33
C LYS A 139 13.33 1.96 -18.78
N ASN A 140 12.23 2.64 -19.07
CA ASN A 140 11.91 3.16 -20.40
C ASN A 140 12.39 4.60 -20.64
N ARG A 141 13.16 5.18 -19.70
CA ARG A 141 13.73 6.54 -19.77
C ARG A 141 12.70 7.67 -19.93
N THR A 142 11.46 7.47 -19.49
CA THR A 142 10.44 8.52 -19.39
C THR A 142 10.47 9.23 -18.04
N ILE A 143 11.13 8.65 -17.05
CA ILE A 143 11.36 9.21 -15.72
C ILE A 143 12.86 9.13 -15.42
N ASP A 144 13.48 10.24 -15.00
CA ASP A 144 14.88 10.28 -14.58
C ASP A 144 14.97 10.60 -13.07
N ASN A 145 15.39 9.63 -12.27
CA ASN A 145 15.61 9.78 -10.83
C ASN A 145 17.11 9.88 -10.46
N THR A 146 18.00 10.06 -11.45
CA THR A 146 19.45 10.01 -11.25
C THR A 146 20.02 11.33 -10.72
N LYS A 147 19.54 12.46 -11.24
CA LYS A 147 19.99 13.80 -10.83
C LYS A 147 19.26 14.31 -9.59
N SER A 148 17.94 14.13 -9.57
CA SER A 148 17.06 14.55 -8.49
C SER A 148 16.06 13.45 -8.18
N PRO A 149 15.66 13.26 -6.91
CA PRO A 149 14.59 12.36 -6.57
C PRO A 149 13.26 12.75 -7.25
N VAL A 150 12.45 11.75 -7.55
CA VAL A 150 11.10 11.89 -8.10
C VAL A 150 10.11 11.63 -6.99
N HIS A 151 9.12 12.51 -6.84
CA HIS A 151 8.13 12.48 -5.78
C HIS A 151 6.74 12.40 -6.39
N LEU A 152 5.98 11.37 -6.06
CA LEU A 152 4.63 11.13 -6.57
C LEU A 152 3.62 11.04 -5.44
N SER A 153 2.40 11.46 -5.71
CA SER A 153 1.25 11.25 -4.84
C SER A 153 0.12 10.55 -5.60
N ALA A 154 -0.78 9.87 -4.88
CA ALA A 154 -2.00 9.32 -5.44
C ALA A 154 -3.07 9.13 -4.37
N THR A 155 -4.33 9.21 -4.77
CA THR A 155 -5.47 8.69 -3.99
C THR A 155 -6.07 7.50 -4.72
N CYS A 156 -6.33 6.41 -4.03
CA CYS A 156 -6.92 5.23 -4.64
C CYS A 156 -7.92 4.56 -3.69
N ARG A 157 -9.04 4.07 -4.24
CA ARG A 157 -9.88 3.11 -3.54
C ARG A 157 -9.22 1.75 -3.58
N VAL A 158 -8.76 1.28 -2.42
CA VAL A 158 -8.10 -0.02 -2.27
C VAL A 158 -9.03 -1.04 -1.63
N THR A 159 -8.78 -2.33 -1.88
CA THR A 159 -9.53 -3.46 -1.31
C THR A 159 -8.59 -4.45 -0.64
N ARG A 160 -8.83 -4.78 0.63
CA ARG A 160 -8.02 -5.73 1.41
C ARG A 160 -8.84 -6.93 1.86
N GLY A 161 -8.34 -8.12 1.53
CA GLY A 161 -8.96 -9.41 1.86
C GLY A 161 -8.85 -9.79 3.35
N GLN A 162 -7.97 -9.15 4.11
CA GLN A 162 -7.81 -9.37 5.54
C GLN A 162 -9.09 -9.01 6.30
N MET A 163 -9.40 -9.80 7.33
CA MET A 163 -10.55 -9.59 8.21
C MET A 163 -10.06 -9.11 9.57
N PHE A 164 -10.59 -7.98 10.02
CA PHE A 164 -10.32 -7.41 11.34
C PHE A 164 -11.59 -7.44 12.18
N GLN A 165 -11.45 -7.64 13.49
CA GLN A 165 -12.54 -7.52 14.45
C GLN A 165 -12.71 -6.05 14.87
N SER A 166 -12.98 -5.17 13.91
CA SER A 166 -13.17 -3.73 14.15
C SER A 166 -14.10 -3.14 13.09
N THR A 167 -14.91 -2.16 13.48
CA THR A 167 -15.76 -1.39 12.57
C THR A 167 -14.98 -0.32 11.79
N ALA A 168 -13.77 0.04 12.26
CA ALA A 168 -12.92 1.03 11.59
C ALA A 168 -12.15 0.44 10.39
N PHE A 169 -11.89 -0.86 10.40
CA PHE A 169 -11.15 -1.55 9.33
C PHE A 169 -12.12 -2.22 8.35
N VAL A 170 -12.46 -1.45 7.31
CA VAL A 170 -13.39 -1.87 6.25
C VAL A 170 -12.68 -2.60 5.10
N PRO A 171 -13.37 -3.48 4.35
CA PRO A 171 -12.78 -4.24 3.24
C PRO A 171 -12.28 -3.36 2.09
N HIS A 172 -12.87 -2.19 1.88
CA HIS A 172 -12.45 -1.22 0.88
C HIS A 172 -12.51 0.20 1.42
N PHE A 173 -11.47 0.98 1.17
CA PHE A 173 -11.32 2.34 1.69
C PHE A 173 -10.44 3.18 0.77
N SER A 174 -10.41 4.49 0.99
CA SER A 174 -9.59 5.42 0.24
C SER A 174 -8.26 5.57 0.96
N LEU A 175 -7.19 5.45 0.19
CA LEU A 175 -5.83 5.59 0.64
C LEU A 175 -5.20 6.75 -0.13
N PHE A 176 -4.74 7.75 0.60
CA PHE A 176 -3.79 8.73 0.07
C PHE A 176 -2.38 8.18 0.23
N THR A 177 -1.51 8.36 -0.76
CA THR A 177 -0.16 7.80 -0.75
C THR A 177 0.87 8.77 -1.28
N LEU A 178 2.06 8.69 -0.71
CA LEU A 178 3.26 9.39 -1.16
C LEU A 178 4.35 8.38 -1.48
N VAL A 179 5.08 8.61 -2.57
CA VAL A 179 6.25 7.83 -2.93
C VAL A 179 7.39 8.77 -3.30
N SER A 180 8.60 8.46 -2.87
CA SER A 180 9.82 9.17 -3.26
C SER A 180 10.86 8.17 -3.73
N SER A 181 11.33 8.36 -4.96
CA SER A 181 12.30 7.49 -5.64
C SER A 181 13.57 8.27 -5.97
N GLY A 182 14.72 7.67 -5.74
CA GLY A 182 15.99 8.31 -6.04
C GLY A 182 17.15 7.32 -5.97
N LYS A 183 18.36 7.85 -5.91
CA LYS A 183 19.60 7.07 -5.78
C LYS A 183 20.23 7.23 -4.42
N ASP A 184 21.01 6.22 -4.04
CA ASP A 184 21.99 6.34 -2.97
C ASP A 184 22.97 7.48 -3.26
N ARG A 185 23.05 8.43 -2.33
CA ARG A 185 23.95 9.60 -2.37
C ARG A 185 25.08 9.50 -1.34
N GLY A 186 25.21 8.38 -0.65
CA GLY A 186 26.11 8.22 0.49
C GLY A 186 25.55 8.87 1.76
N SER A 187 26.06 8.45 2.93
CA SER A 187 25.74 9.01 4.24
C SER A 187 24.24 9.14 4.57
N TYR A 188 23.42 8.25 3.98
CA TYR A 188 21.97 8.25 4.07
C TYR A 188 21.30 9.54 3.56
N GLY A 189 21.94 10.23 2.62
CA GLY A 189 21.48 11.53 2.13
C GLY A 189 20.13 11.46 1.41
N PHE A 190 19.83 10.35 0.72
CA PHE A 190 18.48 10.16 0.17
C PHE A 190 17.47 9.91 1.28
N GLU A 191 17.79 9.01 2.20
CA GLU A 191 16.88 8.56 3.25
C GLU A 191 16.45 9.72 4.15
N LYS A 192 17.41 10.56 4.58
CA LYS A 192 17.17 11.77 5.38
C LYS A 192 16.22 12.75 4.67
N GLU A 193 16.53 13.12 3.43
CA GLU A 193 15.73 14.10 2.69
C GLU A 193 14.35 13.57 2.31
N ALA A 194 14.25 12.29 1.94
CA ALA A 194 12.97 11.68 1.57
C ALA A 194 12.03 11.61 2.78
N ILE A 195 12.52 11.15 3.95
CA ILE A 195 11.68 11.03 5.14
C ILE A 195 11.31 12.41 5.69
N ALA A 196 12.23 13.38 5.69
CA ALA A 196 11.93 14.75 6.06
C ALA A 196 10.82 15.33 5.17
N ARG A 197 10.87 15.12 3.85
CA ARG A 197 9.83 15.59 2.92
C ARG A 197 8.46 14.96 3.19
N HIS A 198 8.40 13.65 3.48
CA HIS A 198 7.12 13.01 3.86
C HIS A 198 6.61 13.56 5.19
N MET A 199 7.49 13.77 6.17
CA MET A 199 7.12 14.37 7.46
C MET A 199 6.58 15.79 7.27
N GLU A 200 7.23 16.61 6.45
CA GLU A 200 6.81 17.99 6.17
C GLU A 200 5.39 18.04 5.62
N PHE A 201 5.05 17.17 4.65
CA PHE A 201 3.68 17.06 4.15
C PHE A 201 2.68 16.72 5.28
N TYR A 202 2.99 15.73 6.12
CA TYR A 202 2.08 15.32 7.18
C TYR A 202 1.97 16.35 8.32
N ILE A 203 3.03 17.11 8.62
CA ILE A 203 3.00 18.24 9.55
C ILE A 203 2.04 19.30 9.00
N SER A 204 2.22 19.72 7.75
CA SER A 204 1.33 20.71 7.13
C SER A 204 -0.12 20.23 7.06
N TYR A 205 -0.35 18.95 6.77
CA TYR A 205 -1.70 18.41 6.71
C TYR A 205 -2.36 18.27 8.09
N PHE A 206 -1.75 17.56 9.04
CA PHE A 206 -2.40 17.28 10.33
C PHE A 206 -2.35 18.47 11.28
N GLU A 207 -1.19 19.13 11.42
CA GLU A 207 -1.03 20.20 12.41
C GLU A 207 -1.49 21.54 11.85
N GLU A 208 -0.96 21.98 10.71
CA GLU A 208 -1.24 23.33 10.19
C GLU A 208 -2.64 23.44 9.59
N LYS A 209 -3.06 22.47 8.77
CA LYS A 209 -4.35 22.51 8.08
C LYS A 209 -5.50 22.01 8.94
N LEU A 210 -5.31 20.92 9.70
CA LEU A 210 -6.39 20.32 10.50
C LEU A 210 -6.35 20.69 11.99
N GLY A 211 -5.26 21.25 12.50
CA GLY A 211 -5.14 21.64 13.91
C GLY A 211 -4.94 20.48 14.88
N HIS A 212 -4.52 19.30 14.40
CA HIS A 212 -4.26 18.12 15.22
C HIS A 212 -2.78 17.98 15.56
N LYS A 213 -2.48 17.76 16.84
CA LYS A 213 -1.18 17.23 17.23
C LYS A 213 -1.11 15.74 16.93
N PHE A 214 0.08 15.26 16.60
CA PHE A 214 0.33 13.85 16.35
C PHE A 214 1.68 13.42 16.91
N ARG A 215 1.83 12.11 17.09
CA ARG A 215 3.09 11.47 17.49
C ARG A 215 3.63 10.66 16.32
N VAL A 216 4.96 10.67 16.18
CA VAL A 216 5.67 9.85 15.19
C VAL A 216 6.42 8.75 15.93
N SER A 217 6.16 7.50 15.55
CA SER A 217 6.99 6.37 15.96
C SER A 217 7.95 5.99 14.82
N LEU A 218 9.23 5.82 15.13
CA LEU A 218 10.25 5.28 14.25
C LEU A 218 10.62 3.89 14.78
N ASN A 219 10.30 2.87 13.99
CA ASN A 219 10.48 1.47 14.38
C ASN A 219 11.62 0.86 13.57
N ILE A 220 12.59 0.26 14.27
CA ILE A 220 13.73 -0.39 13.64
C ILE A 220 13.29 -1.60 12.81
N ARG A 221 13.93 -1.80 11.66
CA ARG A 221 13.71 -2.93 10.73
C ARG A 221 15.03 -3.44 10.20
N ASN A 222 15.02 -4.68 9.73
CA ASN A 222 16.14 -5.27 9.00
C ASN A 222 16.34 -4.57 7.63
N GLY A 223 17.51 -4.71 7.01
CA GLY A 223 17.77 -4.23 5.64
C GLY A 223 19.04 -3.40 5.47
N TYR A 224 19.52 -2.76 6.54
CA TYR A 224 20.79 -2.04 6.56
C TYR A 224 21.77 -2.75 7.50
N THR A 225 23.07 -2.71 7.16
CA THR A 225 24.12 -3.33 7.98
C THR A 225 24.23 -2.68 9.36
N ASP A 226 24.27 -1.35 9.41
CA ASP A 226 24.27 -0.56 10.65
C ASP A 226 22.83 -0.08 10.95
N LYS A 227 21.99 -0.98 11.47
CA LYS A 227 20.57 -0.70 11.76
C LYS A 227 20.42 0.39 12.82
N THR A 228 21.13 0.25 13.93
CA THR A 228 21.06 1.16 15.08
C THR A 228 21.57 2.55 14.71
N GLY A 229 22.75 2.65 14.10
CA GLY A 229 23.27 3.94 13.67
C GLY A 229 22.40 4.57 12.56
N PHE A 230 21.76 3.76 11.70
CA PHE A 230 20.83 4.28 10.70
C PHE A 230 19.63 4.97 11.36
N ILE A 231 18.93 4.30 12.27
CA ILE A 231 17.75 4.89 12.94
C ILE A 231 18.14 6.09 13.81
N GLU A 232 19.26 6.05 14.51
CA GLU A 232 19.76 7.17 15.30
C GLU A 232 20.04 8.41 14.44
N ARG A 233 20.70 8.24 13.28
CA ARG A 233 21.00 9.36 12.36
C ARG A 233 19.75 9.94 11.71
N ILE A 234 18.74 9.12 11.43
CA ILE A 234 17.45 9.59 10.91
C ILE A 234 16.67 10.32 12.00
N HIS A 235 16.59 9.77 13.20
CA HIS A 235 15.94 10.38 14.35
C HIS A 235 16.57 11.74 14.70
N LEU A 236 17.90 11.82 14.74
CA LEU A 236 18.62 13.08 14.98
C LEU A 236 18.27 14.12 13.92
N HIS A 237 18.36 13.76 12.63
CA HIS A 237 18.03 14.65 11.53
C HIS A 237 16.60 15.18 11.59
N LEU A 238 15.62 14.33 11.90
CA LEU A 238 14.21 14.71 12.02
C LEU A 238 13.97 15.62 13.22
N ARG A 239 14.58 15.30 14.38
CA ARG A 239 14.45 16.13 15.59
C ARG A 239 15.07 17.51 15.45
N GLU A 240 16.21 17.61 14.79
CA GLU A 240 16.86 18.90 14.52
C GLU A 240 16.00 19.77 13.59
N ARG A 241 15.37 19.15 12.58
CA ARG A 241 14.54 19.86 11.60
C ARG A 241 13.14 20.21 12.13
N TYR A 242 12.56 19.35 12.95
CA TYR A 242 11.19 19.48 13.47
C TYR A 242 11.16 19.32 15.00
N PRO A 243 11.73 20.27 15.77
CA PRO A 243 11.90 20.15 17.22
C PRO A 243 10.59 20.09 18.02
N ASN A 244 9.48 20.51 17.41
CA ASN A 244 8.16 20.54 18.06
C ASN A 244 7.37 19.23 17.88
N ILE A 245 7.86 18.30 17.06
CA ILE A 245 7.20 17.02 16.79
C ILE A 245 7.73 15.96 17.75
N ASP A 246 6.79 15.20 18.34
CA ASP A 246 7.11 14.09 19.24
C ASP A 246 7.54 12.85 18.43
N PHE A 247 8.86 12.69 18.27
CA PHE A 247 9.46 11.50 17.69
C PHE A 247 9.86 10.50 18.77
N THR A 248 9.31 9.30 18.68
CA THR A 248 9.63 8.16 19.52
C THR A 248 10.39 7.11 18.71
N VAL A 249 11.43 6.52 19.29
CA VAL A 249 12.21 5.45 18.65
C VAL A 249 11.92 4.13 19.35
N ASN A 250 11.50 3.14 18.58
CA ASN A 250 11.34 1.77 19.03
C ASN A 250 12.43 0.88 18.42
N LEU A 251 13.25 0.29 19.30
CA LEU A 251 14.35 -0.60 18.94
C LEU A 251 13.97 -2.09 19.03
N GLU A 252 12.71 -2.41 19.33
CA GLU A 252 12.20 -3.77 19.28
C GLU A 252 12.20 -4.29 17.84
N GLU A 253 13.07 -5.28 17.57
CA GLU A 253 13.15 -5.92 16.28
C GLU A 253 11.93 -6.81 16.06
N ILE A 254 11.02 -6.36 15.20
CA ILE A 254 9.94 -7.18 14.68
C ILE A 254 10.44 -7.82 13.38
N ASP A 255 10.38 -9.16 13.31
CA ASP A 255 10.72 -9.89 12.10
C ASP A 255 9.62 -9.68 11.03
N ASN A 256 9.69 -8.53 10.37
CA ASN A 256 8.90 -8.21 9.20
C ASN A 256 9.84 -7.67 8.11
N SER A 257 9.88 -8.41 7.00
CA SER A 257 10.79 -8.13 5.89
C SER A 257 10.19 -7.23 4.79
N TYR A 258 9.07 -6.56 5.11
CA TYR A 258 8.39 -5.58 4.25
C TYR A 258 9.21 -4.28 4.12
N TYR A 259 9.52 -3.64 5.25
CA TYR A 259 10.29 -2.39 5.29
C TYR A 259 11.78 -2.65 5.47
N GLN A 260 12.61 -1.71 5.01
CA GLN A 260 14.07 -1.74 5.08
C GLN A 260 14.58 -0.68 6.07
N GLY A 261 15.25 -1.09 7.14
CA GLY A 261 15.87 -0.20 8.11
C GLY A 261 14.91 0.51 9.06
N ILE A 262 13.94 1.27 8.54
CA ILE A 262 12.97 2.02 9.34
C ILE A 262 11.57 1.90 8.73
N ASN A 263 10.61 1.67 9.63
CA ASN A 263 9.19 1.89 9.41
C ASN A 263 8.74 3.02 10.35
N PHE A 264 8.02 4.01 9.85
CA PHE A 264 7.44 5.06 10.66
C PHE A 264 5.92 5.01 10.66
N LYS A 265 5.32 5.46 11.75
CA LYS A 265 3.87 5.61 11.86
C LYS A 265 3.50 6.91 12.52
N LEU A 266 2.43 7.55 12.06
CA LEU A 266 1.87 8.74 12.68
C LEU A 266 0.53 8.40 13.34
N SER A 267 0.41 8.80 14.60
CA SER A 267 -0.80 8.63 15.38
C SER A 267 -1.42 9.96 15.75
N VAL A 268 -2.69 10.16 15.41
CA VAL A 268 -3.51 11.30 15.86
C VAL A 268 -4.55 10.76 16.82
N ASN A 269 -4.66 11.35 18.02
CA ASN A 269 -5.59 10.89 19.06
C ASN A 269 -5.52 9.37 19.30
N GLU A 270 -4.30 8.83 19.37
CA GLU A 270 -4.02 7.39 19.58
C GLU A 270 -4.44 6.46 18.44
N VAL A 271 -4.95 6.99 17.33
CA VAL A 271 -5.22 6.20 16.12
C VAL A 271 -4.05 6.33 15.17
N GLU A 272 -3.46 5.19 14.77
CA GLU A 272 -2.46 5.14 13.70
C GLU A 272 -3.13 5.43 12.35
N ILE A 273 -2.86 6.61 11.77
CA ILE A 273 -3.47 7.06 10.51
C ILE A 273 -2.52 6.86 9.33
N VAL A 274 -1.22 7.03 9.57
CA VAL A 274 -0.18 6.92 8.56
C VAL A 274 0.75 5.76 8.88
N ASP A 275 1.08 4.99 7.86
CA ASP A 275 2.15 3.99 7.88
C ASP A 275 3.08 4.22 6.69
N GLY A 276 4.39 4.08 6.90
CA GLY A 276 5.38 4.33 5.86
C GLY A 276 6.77 3.80 6.23
N GLY A 277 7.69 3.86 5.28
CA GLY A 277 9.04 3.40 5.49
C GLY A 277 9.80 3.17 4.20
N PHE A 278 11.08 2.84 4.34
CA PHE A 278 11.91 2.52 3.17
C PHE A 278 11.64 1.10 2.70
N VAL A 279 11.75 0.89 1.39
CA VAL A 279 11.56 -0.43 0.77
C VAL A 279 12.58 -0.63 -0.35
N ASP A 280 12.85 -1.89 -0.70
CA ASP A 280 13.83 -2.29 -1.73
C ASP A 280 13.19 -2.55 -3.10
N TRP A 281 11.94 -2.12 -3.30
CA TRP A 281 11.15 -2.52 -4.47
C TRP A 281 11.74 -2.06 -5.79
N THR A 282 12.16 -0.79 -5.89
CA THR A 282 12.84 -0.29 -7.11
C THR A 282 14.19 -0.96 -7.32
N GLN A 283 14.91 -1.33 -6.25
CA GLN A 283 16.17 -2.08 -6.36
C GLN A 283 15.93 -3.45 -7.01
N LYS A 284 14.88 -4.16 -6.59
CA LYS A 284 14.47 -5.45 -7.15
C LYS A 284 13.94 -5.33 -8.58
N LEU A 285 13.01 -4.40 -8.82
CA LEU A 285 12.36 -4.23 -10.13
C LEU A 285 13.34 -3.78 -11.22
N LEU A 286 14.35 -2.99 -10.87
CA LEU A 286 15.34 -2.44 -11.81
C LEU A 286 16.67 -3.20 -11.80
N GLY A 287 16.87 -4.13 -10.86
CA GLY A 287 18.16 -4.83 -10.68
C GLY A 287 19.31 -3.91 -10.29
N ASN A 288 19.04 -2.80 -9.60
CA ASN A 288 20.03 -1.77 -9.27
C ASN A 288 20.05 -1.45 -7.78
N LYS A 289 21.12 -1.87 -7.08
CA LYS A 289 21.30 -1.66 -5.63
C LYS A 289 21.40 -0.19 -5.22
N LYS A 290 21.69 0.73 -6.15
CA LYS A 290 21.71 2.17 -5.87
C LYS A 290 20.32 2.78 -5.83
N GLU A 291 19.27 2.12 -6.30
CA GLU A 291 17.91 2.64 -6.17
C GLU A 291 17.53 2.77 -4.69
N ARG A 292 16.68 3.76 -4.41
CA ARG A 292 16.07 3.97 -3.11
C ARG A 292 14.60 4.32 -3.30
N LEU A 293 13.76 3.84 -2.39
CA LEU A 293 12.34 4.14 -2.37
C LEU A 293 11.87 4.35 -0.94
N LEU A 294 11.17 5.46 -0.72
CA LEU A 294 10.38 5.71 0.49
C LEU A 294 8.91 5.76 0.10
N ILE A 295 8.08 5.07 0.87
CA ILE A 295 6.63 5.05 0.69
C ILE A 295 5.93 5.48 1.99
N SER A 296 4.76 6.08 1.87
CA SER A 296 3.82 6.22 2.98
C SER A 296 2.39 6.29 2.48
N GLY A 297 1.45 5.92 3.34
CA GLY A 297 0.03 6.00 3.06
C GLY A 297 -0.78 6.42 4.27
N ALA A 298 -1.82 7.20 4.03
CA ALA A 298 -2.77 7.70 5.02
C ALA A 298 -4.19 7.23 4.66
N GLY A 299 -4.87 6.58 5.60
CA GLY A 299 -6.26 6.15 5.39
C GLY A 299 -7.21 7.35 5.41
N VAL A 300 -7.82 7.69 4.27
CA VAL A 300 -8.79 8.80 4.17
C VAL A 300 -10.10 8.43 4.88
N ASP A 301 -10.59 7.21 4.65
CA ASP A 301 -11.81 6.74 5.33
C ASP A 301 -11.59 6.66 6.84
N LEU A 302 -10.41 6.21 7.27
CA LEU A 302 -10.10 6.09 8.69
C LEU A 302 -10.19 7.46 9.38
N GLN A 303 -9.68 8.52 8.75
CA GLN A 303 -9.79 9.90 9.27
C GLN A 303 -11.24 10.37 9.40
N LEU A 304 -12.11 10.01 8.45
CA LEU A 304 -13.54 10.34 8.52
C LEU A 304 -14.26 9.51 9.60
N ILE A 305 -13.96 8.22 9.70
CA ILE A 305 -14.55 7.31 10.68
C ILE A 305 -14.19 7.73 12.11
N THR A 306 -12.99 8.24 12.32
CA THR A 306 -12.50 8.66 13.65
C THR A 306 -12.85 10.11 14.00
N GLY A 307 -13.63 10.80 13.15
CA GLY A 307 -14.09 12.17 13.41
C GLY A 307 -12.98 13.22 13.32
N MET A 308 -11.85 12.92 12.70
CA MET A 308 -10.71 13.86 12.61
C MET A 308 -11.02 15.08 11.75
N LEU A 309 -12.02 14.99 10.87
CA LEU A 309 -12.30 16.00 9.84
C LEU A 309 -13.55 16.82 10.12
N ASP A 310 -14.24 16.57 11.24
CA ASP A 310 -15.52 17.22 11.58
C ASP A 310 -15.40 18.72 11.90
N LYS A 311 -14.18 19.27 11.98
CA LYS A 311 -13.94 20.68 12.32
C LYS A 311 -13.37 21.53 11.17
N SER A 312 -13.05 20.94 10.01
CA SER A 312 -12.08 21.57 9.10
C SER A 312 -12.33 21.38 7.59
N ILE A 313 -13.38 20.64 7.18
CA ILE A 313 -13.75 20.42 5.77
C ILE A 313 -15.26 20.51 5.57
#